data_AF-K1TD05-F1
#
_entry.id   AF-K1TD05-F1
#
_cell.length_a   1.000
_cell.length_b   1.000
_cell.length_c   1.000
_cell.angle_alpha   90.00
_cell.angle_beta   90.00
_cell.angle_gamma   90.00
#
_symmetry.space_group_name_H-M   'P 1'
#
loop_
_entity.id
_entity.type
_entity.pdbx_description
1 polymer ?
#
loop_
_entity_poly.entity_id
_entity_poly.type
_entity_poly.pdbx_seq_one_letter_code
_entity_poly.pdbx_strand_id
1 'polypeptide(L)'
;QAKQNQTPTMTAIASRKLLRKKTEPTEEALPQGIVVGCKGGKHSTTAMIDTGDVHVLMIGAAGVGKTAFWLYPCIEYACASGMSFLSTDTKGDVMRNYGNIAKDYGYMVSVIDLRNPTRSNGNNILYLVNKYTDLYAKHPEQIVYKAKAEKYAKIISKTIILSGMDAASFGQNAYFYD
;
A
#
# COMPACT_ATOMS: atom_id res chain seq x y z
N GLN A 1 -13.65 13.36 -7.24
CA GLN A 1 -12.53 14.12 -6.67
C GLN A 1 -11.19 13.44 -6.95
N ALA A 2 -10.87 12.30 -6.33
CA ALA A 2 -9.56 11.65 -6.50
C ALA A 2 -9.18 11.31 -7.97
N LYS A 3 -10.09 10.69 -8.75
CA LYS A 3 -9.89 10.46 -10.21
C LYS A 3 -9.69 11.72 -11.05
N GLN A 4 -10.04 12.89 -10.52
CA GLN A 4 -9.89 14.19 -11.16
C GLN A 4 -8.72 14.99 -10.56
N ASN A 5 -7.81 14.31 -9.83
CA ASN A 5 -6.68 14.91 -9.12
C ASN A 5 -7.08 16.01 -8.11
N GLN A 6 -8.29 15.93 -7.56
CA GLN A 6 -8.73 16.82 -6.48
C GLN A 6 -8.58 16.12 -5.13
N THR A 7 -8.23 16.90 -4.09
CA THR A 7 -8.19 16.40 -2.71
C THR A 7 -9.55 15.80 -2.35
N PRO A 8 -9.60 14.51 -1.97
CA PRO A 8 -10.85 13.87 -1.60
C PRO A 8 -11.37 14.46 -0.29
N THR A 9 -12.66 14.78 -0.24
CA THR A 9 -13.32 15.31 0.94
C THR A 9 -14.46 14.41 1.39
N MET A 10 -14.80 14.51 2.68
CA MET A 10 -15.98 13.92 3.28
C MET A 10 -16.90 15.04 3.76
N THR A 11 -18.20 14.87 3.53
CA THR A 11 -19.21 15.77 4.07
C THR A 11 -19.49 15.44 5.53
N ALA A 12 -19.20 16.37 6.45
CA ALA A 12 -19.55 16.21 7.86
C ALA A 12 -21.07 16.41 8.05
N ILE A 13 -21.79 15.33 8.37
CA ILE A 13 -23.22 15.41 8.70
C ILE A 13 -23.36 15.90 10.15
N ALA A 14 -23.66 17.19 10.33
CA ALA A 14 -23.97 17.73 11.64
C ALA A 14 -25.21 17.03 12.24
N SER A 15 -25.10 16.58 13.49
CA SER A 15 -26.23 16.03 14.24
C SER A 15 -27.35 17.07 14.34
N ARG A 16 -28.56 16.71 13.91
CA ARG A 16 -29.74 17.60 13.98
C ARG A 16 -30.01 17.95 15.45
N LYS A 17 -29.52 19.11 15.91
CA LYS A 17 -30.00 19.72 17.16
C LYS A 17 -31.45 20.14 16.94
N LEU A 18 -32.33 19.70 17.84
CA LEU A 18 -33.78 19.74 17.72
C LEU A 18 -34.44 21.12 17.54
N LEU A 19 -33.67 22.23 17.45
CA LEU A 19 -34.22 23.60 17.38
C LEU A 19 -33.29 24.63 16.70
N ARG A 20 -32.37 24.25 15.80
CA ARG A 20 -31.51 25.24 15.12
C ARG A 20 -31.35 24.99 13.61
N LYS A 21 -31.40 26.12 12.88
CA LYS A 21 -31.19 26.35 11.44
C LYS A 21 -30.29 25.27 10.80
N LYS A 22 -30.70 24.73 9.63
CA LYS A 22 -29.86 23.84 8.78
C LYS A 22 -28.45 24.44 8.68
N THR A 23 -27.50 23.86 9.38
CA THR A 23 -26.08 24.21 9.21
C THR A 23 -25.67 23.71 7.83
N GLU A 24 -25.01 24.56 7.04
CA GLU A 24 -24.48 24.13 5.75
C GLU A 24 -23.47 22.99 5.95
N PRO A 25 -23.45 21.99 5.06
CA PRO A 25 -22.53 20.87 5.15
C PRO A 25 -21.09 21.37 5.01
N THR A 26 -20.26 21.10 6.02
CA THR A 26 -18.81 21.36 5.96
C THR A 26 -18.12 20.23 5.22
N GLU A 27 -17.25 20.56 4.27
CA GLU A 27 -16.35 19.58 3.65
C GLU A 27 -15.03 19.53 4.41
N GLU A 28 -14.64 18.32 4.80
CA GLU A 28 -13.40 18.03 5.50
C GLU A 28 -12.55 17.07 4.66
N ALA A 29 -11.25 16.98 4.92
CA ALA A 29 -10.40 16.00 4.22
C ALA A 29 -10.87 14.57 4.48
N LEU A 30 -10.88 13.72 3.46
CA LEU A 30 -11.28 12.31 3.60
C LEU A 30 -10.28 11.59 4.53
N PRO A 31 -10.74 11.01 5.66
CA PRO A 31 -9.82 10.37 6.60
C PRO A 31 -9.19 9.10 6.02
N GLN A 32 -7.95 8.82 6.43
CA GLN A 32 -7.30 7.54 6.13
C GLN A 32 -7.63 6.52 7.22
N GLY A 33 -7.76 5.25 6.85
CA GLY A 33 -8.15 4.20 7.80
C GLY A 33 -8.77 2.97 7.15
N ILE A 34 -9.28 2.06 7.98
CA ILE A 34 -9.87 0.79 7.53
C ILE A 34 -11.40 0.90 7.50
N VAL A 35 -12.01 0.41 6.41
CA VAL A 35 -13.46 0.27 6.32
C VAL A 35 -13.92 -0.87 7.23
N VAL A 36 -14.63 -0.53 8.30
CA VAL A 36 -15.16 -1.52 9.27
C VAL A 36 -16.63 -1.88 9.03
N GLY A 37 -17.31 -1.10 8.20
CA GLY A 37 -18.70 -1.34 7.84
C GLY A 37 -19.32 -0.16 7.12
N CYS A 38 -20.65 -0.15 7.06
CA CYS A 38 -21.40 1.00 6.57
C CYS A 38 -22.68 1.19 7.38
N LYS A 39 -23.18 2.42 7.39
CA LYS A 39 -24.48 2.80 7.93
C LYS A 39 -25.35 3.34 6.79
N GLY A 40 -26.64 3.05 6.82
CA GLY A 40 -27.60 3.60 5.89
C GLY A 40 -28.48 2.55 5.19
N GLY A 41 -29.35 3.02 4.30
CA GLY A 41 -30.39 2.22 3.65
C GLY A 41 -30.46 2.47 2.14
N LYS A 42 -31.60 2.16 1.53
CA LYS A 42 -31.81 2.06 0.05
C LYS A 42 -31.35 3.27 -0.79
N HIS A 43 -31.16 4.44 -0.21
CA HIS A 43 -30.84 5.70 -0.92
C HIS A 43 -29.63 6.45 -0.38
N SER A 44 -28.97 5.96 0.66
CA SER A 44 -27.79 6.60 1.25
C SER A 44 -26.99 5.56 2.02
N THR A 45 -25.75 5.36 1.61
CA THR A 45 -24.78 4.47 2.27
C THR A 45 -23.57 5.28 2.66
N THR A 46 -23.23 5.27 3.95
CA THR A 46 -22.07 5.96 4.52
C THR A 46 -21.11 4.92 5.05
N ALA A 47 -19.87 4.92 4.57
CA ALA A 47 -18.82 4.04 5.08
C ALA A 47 -18.44 4.42 6.52
N MET A 48 -18.15 3.43 7.34
CA MET A 48 -17.58 3.60 8.67
C MET A 48 -16.09 3.31 8.59
N ILE A 49 -15.28 4.28 8.99
CA ILE A 49 -13.82 4.22 8.88
C ILE A 49 -13.22 4.24 10.28
N ASP A 50 -12.41 3.24 10.59
CA ASP A 50 -11.55 3.28 11.76
C ASP A 50 -10.23 3.94 11.37
N THR A 51 -9.97 5.11 11.95
CA THR A 51 -8.79 5.95 11.64
C THR A 51 -7.61 5.65 12.56
N GLY A 52 -7.70 4.64 13.42
CA GLY A 52 -6.58 4.18 14.25
C GLY A 52 -5.49 3.48 13.44
N ASP A 53 -4.31 3.33 14.03
CA ASP A 53 -3.28 2.44 13.51
C ASP A 53 -3.63 0.99 13.89
N VAL A 54 -4.48 0.37 13.07
CA VAL A 54 -5.11 -0.92 13.37
C VAL A 54 -4.77 -1.97 12.33
N HIS A 55 -4.58 -3.20 12.79
CA HIS A 55 -4.47 -4.38 11.94
C HIS A 55 -5.77 -5.18 12.03
N VAL A 56 -6.25 -5.66 10.88
CA VAL A 56 -7.50 -6.44 10.81
C VAL A 56 -7.22 -7.84 10.31
N LEU A 57 -7.80 -8.82 11.01
CA LEU A 57 -7.83 -10.22 10.62
C LEU A 57 -9.24 -10.61 10.21
N MET A 58 -9.46 -10.85 8.92
CA MET A 58 -10.75 -11.36 8.42
C MET A 58 -10.71 -12.88 8.24
N ILE A 59 -11.46 -13.59 9.08
CA ILE A 59 -11.61 -15.05 9.01
C ILE A 59 -13.00 -15.40 8.47
N GLY A 60 -13.05 -16.38 7.57
CA GLY A 60 -14.33 -16.93 7.13
C GLY A 60 -14.14 -18.01 6.08
N ALA A 61 -15.18 -18.83 5.87
CA ALA A 61 -15.17 -19.92 4.90
C ALA A 61 -15.03 -19.43 3.44
N ALA A 62 -14.84 -20.35 2.50
CA ALA A 62 -14.94 -20.02 1.08
C ALA A 62 -16.36 -19.51 0.74
N GLY A 63 -16.49 -18.54 -0.17
CA GLY A 63 -17.79 -18.01 -0.60
C GLY A 63 -18.44 -16.97 0.32
N VAL A 64 -17.96 -16.75 1.55
CA VAL A 64 -18.53 -15.76 2.48
C VAL A 64 -18.29 -14.29 2.07
N GLY A 65 -17.56 -14.07 0.96
CA GLY A 65 -17.36 -12.75 0.38
C GLY A 65 -16.22 -11.92 0.98
N LYS A 66 -15.21 -12.55 1.60
CA LYS A 66 -13.99 -11.84 2.09
C LYS A 66 -13.39 -10.88 1.05
N THR A 67 -13.31 -11.33 -0.20
CA THR A 67 -12.77 -10.51 -1.29
C THR A 67 -13.78 -9.47 -1.76
N ALA A 68 -15.00 -9.92 -2.12
CA ALA A 68 -15.99 -9.07 -2.78
C ALA A 68 -16.62 -8.01 -1.87
N PHE A 69 -16.92 -8.35 -0.61
CA PHE A 69 -17.67 -7.49 0.31
C PHE A 69 -16.79 -6.77 1.33
N TRP A 70 -15.51 -7.13 1.45
CA TRP A 70 -14.60 -6.47 2.40
C TRP A 70 -13.33 -5.96 1.73
N LEU A 71 -12.53 -6.83 1.10
CA LEU A 71 -11.25 -6.41 0.52
C LEU A 71 -11.42 -5.37 -0.60
N TYR A 72 -12.33 -5.59 -1.55
CA TYR A 72 -12.56 -4.65 -2.66
C TYR A 72 -13.05 -3.27 -2.19
N PRO A 73 -14.05 -3.17 -1.30
CA PRO A 73 -14.39 -1.89 -0.66
C PRO A 73 -13.21 -1.22 0.04
N CYS A 74 -12.36 -1.97 0.75
CA CYS A 74 -11.15 -1.42 1.39
C CYS A 74 -10.15 -0.87 0.36
N ILE A 75 -9.93 -1.58 -0.76
CA ILE A 75 -9.03 -1.11 -1.82
C ILE A 75 -9.59 0.12 -2.54
N GLU A 76 -10.90 0.13 -2.85
CA GLU A 76 -11.56 1.30 -3.43
C GLU A 76 -11.41 2.52 -2.51
N TYR A 77 -11.64 2.33 -1.20
CA TYR A 77 -11.47 3.39 -0.21
C TYR A 77 -10.01 3.85 -0.11
N ALA A 78 -9.05 2.92 -0.16
CA ALA A 78 -7.63 3.27 -0.18
C ALA A 78 -7.28 4.12 -1.40
N CYS A 79 -7.76 3.74 -2.58
CA CYS A 79 -7.58 4.54 -3.80
C CYS A 79 -8.23 5.92 -3.69
N ALA A 80 -9.44 5.99 -3.12
CA ALA A 80 -10.17 7.24 -2.96
C ALA A 80 -9.53 8.18 -1.93
N SER A 81 -8.89 7.66 -0.87
CA SER A 81 -8.24 8.43 0.20
C SER A 81 -6.74 8.65 0.00
N GLY A 82 -6.18 8.17 -1.12
CA GLY A 82 -4.76 8.33 -1.45
C GLY A 82 -3.81 7.44 -0.65
N MET A 83 -4.33 6.40 0.02
CA MET A 83 -3.50 5.43 0.74
C MET A 83 -2.78 4.50 -0.24
N SER A 84 -1.47 4.35 -0.07
CA SER A 84 -0.70 3.30 -0.76
C SER A 84 -0.95 1.95 -0.11
N PHE A 85 -0.98 0.88 -0.90
CA PHE A 85 -1.19 -0.47 -0.39
C PHE A 85 -0.32 -1.50 -1.10
N LEU A 86 -0.02 -2.58 -0.39
CA LEU A 86 0.64 -3.78 -0.91
C LEU A 86 -0.32 -4.96 -0.74
N SER A 87 -0.46 -5.79 -1.78
CA SER A 87 -1.35 -6.95 -1.74
C SER A 87 -0.62 -8.21 -2.16
N THR A 88 -0.76 -9.27 -1.36
CA THR A 88 -0.33 -10.63 -1.69
C THR A 88 -1.43 -11.35 -2.47
N ASP A 89 -1.46 -11.15 -3.78
CA ASP A 89 -2.53 -11.63 -4.65
C ASP A 89 -2.23 -13.01 -5.25
N THR A 90 -2.44 -14.07 -4.48
CA THR A 90 -2.17 -15.46 -4.92
C THR A 90 -3.05 -15.92 -6.08
N LYS A 91 -4.23 -15.31 -6.27
CA LYS A 91 -5.18 -15.65 -7.33
C LYS A 91 -5.07 -14.76 -8.57
N GLY A 92 -4.44 -13.59 -8.44
CA GLY A 92 -4.41 -12.57 -9.48
C GLY A 92 -5.74 -11.80 -9.61
N ASP A 93 -6.65 -11.93 -8.66
CA ASP A 93 -7.98 -11.30 -8.73
C ASP A 93 -7.92 -9.82 -8.38
N VAL A 94 -7.07 -9.43 -7.45
CA VAL A 94 -6.89 -8.03 -7.06
C VAL A 94 -6.28 -7.25 -8.22
N MET A 95 -5.17 -7.74 -8.80
CA MET A 95 -4.53 -7.05 -9.92
C MET A 95 -5.47 -6.95 -11.14
N ARG A 96 -6.21 -8.01 -11.46
CA ARG A 96 -7.14 -8.01 -12.61
C ARG A 96 -8.30 -7.05 -12.43
N ASN A 97 -8.91 -7.02 -11.24
CA ASN A 97 -10.12 -6.22 -11.02
C ASN A 97 -9.81 -4.77 -10.64
N TYR A 98 -8.74 -4.54 -9.88
CA TYR A 98 -8.43 -3.23 -9.31
C TYR A 98 -7.17 -2.57 -9.87
N GLY A 99 -6.34 -3.27 -10.65
CA GLY A 99 -5.11 -2.69 -11.21
C GLY A 99 -5.39 -1.49 -12.12
N ASN A 100 -6.39 -1.57 -13.00
CA ASN A 100 -6.77 -0.44 -13.85
C ASN A 100 -7.53 0.64 -13.07
N ILE A 101 -8.37 0.25 -12.11
CA ILE A 101 -9.10 1.21 -11.25
C ILE A 101 -8.10 2.07 -10.47
N ALA A 102 -7.07 1.46 -9.86
CA ALA A 102 -6.03 2.20 -9.15
C ALA A 102 -5.29 3.17 -10.08
N LYS A 103 -5.01 2.78 -11.33
CA LYS A 103 -4.43 3.69 -12.34
C LYS A 103 -5.35 4.86 -12.66
N ASP A 104 -6.67 4.65 -12.74
CA ASP A 104 -7.65 5.74 -12.93
C ASP A 104 -7.65 6.73 -11.75
N TYR A 105 -7.26 6.27 -10.56
CA TYR A 105 -7.02 7.12 -9.39
C TYR A 105 -5.62 7.76 -9.37
N GLY A 106 -4.79 7.55 -10.41
CA GLY A 106 -3.46 8.14 -10.54
C GLY A 106 -2.32 7.30 -9.94
N TYR A 107 -2.56 6.06 -9.53
CA TYR A 107 -1.54 5.22 -8.89
C TYR A 107 -0.53 4.66 -9.89
N MET A 108 0.73 4.60 -9.47
CA MET A 108 1.77 3.80 -10.12
C MET A 108 1.67 2.36 -9.67
N VAL A 109 1.03 1.51 -10.48
CA VAL A 109 0.85 0.09 -10.16
C VAL A 109 2.05 -0.72 -10.64
N SER A 110 2.69 -1.45 -9.71
CA SER A 110 3.75 -2.42 -9.99
C SER A 110 3.38 -3.80 -9.47
N VAL A 111 3.71 -4.85 -10.21
CA VAL A 111 3.41 -6.25 -9.90
C VAL A 111 4.68 -7.06 -9.88
N ILE A 112 4.90 -7.80 -8.78
CA ILE A 112 5.93 -8.84 -8.68
C ILE A 112 5.25 -10.21 -8.87
N ASP A 113 5.21 -10.69 -10.11
CA ASP A 113 4.67 -12.01 -10.47
C ASP A 113 5.77 -13.08 -10.34
N LEU A 114 5.74 -13.82 -9.24
CA LEU A 114 6.67 -14.92 -8.98
C LEU A 114 6.35 -16.20 -9.79
N ARG A 115 5.15 -16.29 -10.41
CA ARG A 115 4.76 -17.42 -11.26
C ARG A 115 5.26 -17.24 -12.69
N ASN A 116 5.25 -16.00 -13.20
CA ASN A 116 5.78 -15.67 -14.53
C ASN A 116 6.77 -14.50 -14.45
N PRO A 117 8.00 -14.72 -13.95
CA PRO A 117 8.96 -13.64 -13.69
C PRO A 117 9.28 -12.77 -14.91
N THR A 118 9.24 -13.34 -16.12
CA THR A 118 9.52 -12.61 -17.37
C THR A 118 8.41 -11.64 -17.79
N ARG A 119 7.22 -11.77 -17.21
CA ARG A 119 6.05 -10.89 -17.45
C ARG A 119 5.77 -9.94 -16.28
N SER A 120 6.60 -10.00 -15.24
CA SER A 120 6.53 -9.20 -14.04
C SER A 120 7.20 -7.84 -14.22
N ASN A 121 6.86 -6.85 -13.39
CA ASN A 121 7.80 -5.78 -13.14
C ASN A 121 9.03 -6.37 -12.44
N GLY A 122 10.22 -5.91 -12.84
CA GLY A 122 11.48 -6.35 -12.24
C GLY A 122 11.85 -5.51 -11.04
N ASN A 123 12.45 -6.14 -10.03
CA ASN A 123 13.16 -5.45 -8.97
C ASN A 123 14.56 -6.04 -8.83
N ASN A 124 15.59 -5.25 -9.14
CA ASN A 124 16.98 -5.70 -9.00
C ASN A 124 17.46 -5.40 -7.58
N ILE A 125 17.48 -6.43 -6.72
CA ILE A 125 17.97 -6.30 -5.34
C ILE A 125 19.47 -5.96 -5.29
N LEU A 126 20.22 -6.25 -6.34
CA LEU A 126 21.65 -5.91 -6.44
C LEU A 126 21.89 -4.49 -6.99
N TYR A 127 20.84 -3.71 -7.27
CA TYR A 127 20.97 -2.41 -7.94
C TYR A 127 21.95 -1.47 -7.24
N LEU A 128 21.85 -1.33 -5.92
CA LEU A 128 22.74 -0.43 -5.16
C LEU A 128 24.19 -0.94 -5.17
N VAL A 129 24.40 -2.25 -5.07
CA VAL A 129 25.73 -2.85 -5.19
C VAL A 129 26.32 -2.55 -6.57
N ASN A 130 25.57 -2.84 -7.65
CA ASN A 130 26.01 -2.59 -9.02
C ASN A 130 26.34 -1.11 -9.23
N LYS A 131 25.44 -0.21 -8.83
CA LYS A 131 25.62 1.23 -8.96
C LYS A 131 26.91 1.72 -8.30
N TYR A 132 27.18 1.32 -7.07
CA TYR A 132 28.36 1.78 -6.34
C TYR A 132 29.65 1.09 -6.80
N THR A 133 29.58 -0.17 -7.23
CA THR A 133 30.70 -0.86 -7.89
C THR A 133 31.09 -0.17 -9.20
N ASP A 134 30.11 0.17 -10.04
CA ASP A 134 30.34 0.87 -11.32
C ASP A 134 30.92 2.28 -11.09
N LEU A 135 30.43 2.99 -10.07
CA LEU A 135 30.98 4.30 -9.68
C LEU A 135 32.42 4.19 -9.19
N TYR A 136 32.75 3.17 -8.39
CA TYR A 136 34.12 2.94 -7.95
C TYR A 136 35.06 2.57 -9.10
N ALA A 137 34.58 1.76 -10.06
CA ALA A 137 35.37 1.42 -11.25
C ALA A 137 35.74 2.65 -12.10
N LYS A 138 34.85 3.67 -12.13
CA LYS A 138 35.10 4.95 -12.82
C LYS A 138 35.92 5.95 -12.01
N HIS A 139 35.83 5.88 -10.68
CA HIS A 139 36.47 6.80 -9.74
C HIS A 139 37.20 6.03 -8.62
N PRO A 140 38.32 5.34 -8.92
CA PRO A 140 39.01 4.50 -7.94
C PRO A 140 39.55 5.27 -6.73
N GLU A 141 39.78 6.57 -6.87
CA GLU A 141 40.22 7.47 -5.80
C GLU A 141 39.12 7.73 -4.75
N GLN A 142 37.85 7.53 -5.11
CA GLN A 142 36.71 7.74 -4.23
C GLN A 142 36.33 6.45 -3.48
N ILE A 143 37.12 6.12 -2.46
CA ILE A 143 36.97 4.93 -1.60
C ILE A 143 35.55 4.80 -1.01
N VAL A 144 34.85 5.92 -0.82
CA VAL A 144 33.47 5.95 -0.33
C VAL A 144 32.54 5.08 -1.19
N TYR A 145 32.74 5.02 -2.50
CA TYR A 145 31.92 4.17 -3.38
C TYR A 145 32.13 2.69 -3.10
N LYS A 146 33.39 2.27 -2.92
CA LYS A 146 33.70 0.88 -2.51
C LYS A 146 33.07 0.54 -1.17
N ALA A 147 33.21 1.43 -0.18
CA ALA A 147 32.62 1.24 1.14
C ALA A 147 31.08 1.11 1.09
N LYS A 148 30.41 1.91 0.24
CA LYS A 148 28.96 1.80 0.03
C LYS A 148 28.58 0.49 -0.65
N ALA A 149 29.29 0.08 -1.70
CA ALA A 149 29.05 -1.19 -2.39
C ALA A 149 29.15 -2.37 -1.41
N GLU A 150 30.20 -2.42 -0.59
CA GLU A 150 30.40 -3.44 0.44
C GLU A 150 29.32 -3.39 1.54
N LYS A 151 28.91 -2.18 1.98
CA LYS A 151 27.81 -2.00 2.94
C LYS A 151 26.52 -2.63 2.42
N TYR A 152 26.09 -2.29 1.20
CA TYR A 152 24.86 -2.83 0.62
C TYR A 152 24.96 -4.33 0.34
N ALA A 153 26.13 -4.81 -0.12
CA ALA A 153 26.35 -6.25 -0.32
C ALA A 153 26.22 -7.03 1.00
N LYS A 154 26.77 -6.49 2.11
CA LYS A 154 26.62 -7.07 3.45
C LYS A 154 25.17 -7.06 3.93
N ILE A 155 24.42 -5.98 3.72
CA ILE A 155 23.00 -5.90 4.07
C ILE A 155 22.22 -6.98 3.30
N ILE A 156 22.38 -7.04 1.98
CA ILE A 156 21.70 -8.02 1.12
C ILE A 156 22.05 -9.44 1.52
N SER A 157 23.34 -9.74 1.76
CA SER A 157 23.77 -11.07 2.19
C SER A 157 23.11 -11.50 3.49
N LYS A 158 22.98 -10.58 4.47
CA LYS A 158 22.30 -10.87 5.74
C LYS A 158 20.79 -11.04 5.57
N THR A 159 20.17 -10.27 4.67
CA THR A 159 18.72 -10.32 4.44
C THR A 159 18.30 -11.54 3.62
N ILE A 160 19.10 -11.99 2.63
CA ILE A 160 18.75 -13.09 1.72
C ILE A 160 19.31 -14.44 2.20
N ILE A 161 20.58 -14.50 2.60
CA ILE A 161 21.25 -15.76 2.96
C ILE A 161 20.96 -16.04 4.45
N LEU A 162 19.73 -16.46 4.71
CA LEU A 162 19.21 -16.87 6.02
C LEU A 162 19.47 -18.37 6.28
N SER A 163 20.72 -18.79 6.26
CA SER A 163 21.10 -20.11 6.81
C SER A 163 21.31 -20.01 8.32
N GLY A 164 20.20 -19.95 9.09
CA GLY A 164 20.18 -20.38 10.50
C GLY A 164 20.16 -19.32 11.63
N MET A 165 19.36 -18.25 11.55
CA MET A 165 19.21 -17.31 12.68
C MET A 165 17.76 -17.03 13.10
N ASP A 166 17.62 -16.71 14.39
CA ASP A 166 16.40 -16.56 15.20
C ASP A 166 15.30 -15.68 14.58
N ALA A 167 14.05 -16.10 14.80
CA ALA A 167 12.87 -15.58 14.12
C ALA A 167 12.54 -14.11 14.44
N ALA A 168 13.10 -13.58 15.53
CA ALA A 168 13.03 -12.17 15.86
C ALA A 168 13.73 -11.24 14.85
N SER A 169 14.63 -11.77 14.00
CA SER A 169 15.38 -11.00 13.01
C SER A 169 14.64 -10.78 11.68
N PHE A 170 13.52 -11.49 11.45
CA PHE A 170 12.78 -11.49 10.18
C PHE A 170 12.08 -10.17 9.81
N GLY A 171 12.16 -9.14 10.66
CA GLY A 171 11.56 -7.81 10.42
C GLY A 171 12.56 -6.69 10.09
N GLN A 172 13.88 -6.94 10.14
CA GLN A 172 14.88 -5.90 9.88
C GLN A 172 15.10 -5.68 8.38
N ASN A 173 14.20 -4.91 7.79
CA ASN A 173 14.19 -4.54 6.37
C ASN A 173 15.15 -3.38 6.06
N ALA A 174 16.36 -3.37 6.64
CA ALA A 174 17.35 -2.28 6.47
C ALA A 174 17.72 -2.00 5.01
N TYR A 175 17.56 -2.99 4.12
CA TYR A 175 17.72 -2.82 2.68
C TYR A 175 16.75 -1.79 2.05
N PHE A 176 15.52 -1.69 2.58
CA PHE A 176 14.47 -0.85 2.00
C PHE A 176 14.41 0.58 2.57
N TYR A 177 15.24 0.89 3.57
CA TYR A 177 15.20 2.18 4.29
C TYR A 177 16.43 3.07 4.02
N ASP A 178 17.34 2.66 3.13
CA ASP A 178 18.66 3.31 2.88
C ASP A 178 18.88 3.66 1.40
#